data_AF-A0A4S8LTC0-F1
#
_entry.id   AF-A0A4S8LTC0-F1
#
_cell.length_a   1.000
_cell.length_b   1.000
_cell.length_c   1.000
_cell.angle_alpha   90.00
_cell.angle_beta   90.00
_cell.angle_gamma   90.00
#
_symmetry.space_group_name_H-M   'P 1'
#
loop_
_entity.id
_entity.type
_entity.pdbx_description
1 polymer ?
#
loop_
_entity_poly.entity_id
_entity_poly.type
_entity_poly.pdbx_seq_one_letter_code
_entity_poly.pdbx_strand_id
1 'polypeptide(L)'
;LIIFNYNLPPEERFHRENILCVGVIPGPKKPKDFDSFGWPLIQELLKLAQGVNAFDVKAKALFRLFAYLLYIFGDMPAIAMLMRMKGH
;
A
#
# COMPACT_ATOMS: atom_id res chain seq x y z
N LEU A 1 -6.00 2.91 -4.39
CA LEU A 1 -4.95 2.15 -3.68
C LEU A 1 -5.08 2.44 -2.21
N ILE A 2 -5.42 1.40 -1.46
CA ILE A 2 -5.67 1.47 -0.02
C ILE A 2 -4.75 0.45 0.64
N ILE A 3 -4.18 0.81 1.79
CA ILE A 3 -3.36 -0.08 2.62
C ILE A 3 -4.06 -0.24 3.98
N PHE A 4 -4.08 -1.48 4.46
CA PHE A 4 -4.55 -1.82 5.80
C PHE A 4 -3.36 -2.22 6.68
N ASN A 5 -3.35 -1.75 7.92
CA ASN A 5 -2.32 -2.09 8.89
C ASN A 5 -2.69 -3.39 9.63
N TYR A 6 -1.97 -4.47 9.35
CA TYR A 6 -2.20 -5.79 9.96
C TYR A 6 -1.74 -5.91 11.41
N ASN A 7 -1.02 -4.91 11.93
CA ASN A 7 -0.66 -4.84 13.34
C ASN A 7 -1.83 -4.41 14.24
N LEU A 8 -2.92 -3.85 13.66
CA LEU A 8 -4.13 -3.51 14.39
C LEU A 8 -5.04 -4.74 14.54
N PRO A 9 -5.86 -4.84 15.60
CA PRO A 9 -6.81 -5.93 15.75
C PRO A 9 -7.81 -6.00 14.57
N PRO A 10 -8.32 -7.19 14.20
CA PRO A 10 -9.27 -7.36 13.08
C PRO A 10 -10.51 -6.47 13.15
N GLU A 11 -10.96 -6.17 14.37
CA GLU A 11 -12.15 -5.38 14.68
C GLU A 11 -11.97 -3.92 14.25
N GLU A 12 -10.74 -3.40 14.23
CA GLU A 12 -10.46 -1.98 14.01
C GLU A 12 -9.72 -1.68 12.71
N ARG A 13 -8.96 -2.65 12.16
CA ARG A 13 -8.03 -2.40 11.03
C ARG A 13 -8.69 -1.95 9.73
N PHE A 14 -10.00 -2.15 9.60
CA PHE A 14 -10.80 -1.75 8.44
C PHE A 14 -11.67 -0.51 8.71
N HIS A 15 -11.61 0.08 9.91
CA HIS A 15 -12.27 1.35 10.19
C HIS A 15 -11.66 2.49 9.35
N ARG A 16 -12.48 3.45 8.93
CA ARG A 16 -12.07 4.50 7.98
C ARG A 16 -10.87 5.32 8.47
N GLU A 17 -10.75 5.54 9.77
CA GLU A 17 -9.65 6.23 10.43
C GLU A 17 -8.31 5.46 10.39
N ASN A 18 -8.36 4.14 10.24
CA ASN A 18 -7.19 3.26 10.19
C ASN A 18 -6.77 2.90 8.75
N ILE A 19 -7.47 3.45 7.76
CA ILE A 19 -7.24 3.22 6.34
C ILE A 19 -6.23 4.22 5.79
N LEU A 20 -5.15 3.73 5.19
CA LEU A 20 -4.18 4.56 4.49
C LEU A 20 -4.53 4.62 3.00
N CYS A 21 -5.08 5.76 2.55
CA CYS A 21 -5.32 6.02 1.13
C CYS A 21 -4.05 6.57 0.47
N VAL A 22 -3.33 5.71 -0.25
CA VAL A 22 -2.03 6.06 -0.86
C VAL A 22 -2.12 6.44 -2.34
N GLY A 23 -3.30 6.31 -2.95
CA GLY A 23 -3.49 6.78 -4.32
C GLY A 23 -4.89 6.54 -4.83
N VAL A 24 -5.39 7.44 -5.68
CA VAL A 24 -6.69 7.32 -6.34
C VAL A 24 -6.46 7.33 -7.85
N ILE A 25 -6.97 6.30 -8.52
CA ILE A 25 -6.95 6.23 -9.98
C ILE A 25 -8.36 6.61 -10.46
N PRO A 26 -8.56 7.79 -11.06
CA PRO A 26 -9.87 8.21 -11.55
C PRO A 26 -10.30 7.35 -12.74
N GLY A 27 -11.55 6.87 -12.74
CA GLY A 27 -12.23 6.39 -13.95
C GLY A 27 -12.77 7.57 -14.76
N PRO A 28 -12.89 7.52 -16.12
CA PRO A 28 -12.74 6.39 -17.06
C PRO A 28 -11.36 6.25 -17.72
N LYS A 29 -10.42 7.16 -17.44
CA LYS A 29 -9.07 7.19 -18.06
C LYS A 29 -8.03 6.54 -17.14
N LYS A 30 -8.22 5.27 -16.80
CA LYS A 30 -7.21 4.53 -16.05
C LYS A 30 -5.88 4.48 -16.84
N PRO A 31 -4.71 4.54 -16.17
CA PRO A 31 -3.44 4.38 -16.85
C PRO A 31 -3.40 3.01 -17.53
N LYS A 32 -2.88 2.98 -18.77
CA LYS A 32 -2.71 1.73 -19.52
C LYS A 32 -1.67 0.83 -18.85
N ASP A 33 -0.65 1.47 -18.28
CA ASP A 33 0.39 0.82 -17.49
C ASP A 33 0.18 1.19 -16.02
N PHE A 34 -0.15 0.20 -15.18
CA PHE A 34 -0.32 0.44 -13.76
C PHE A 34 0.98 0.93 -13.11
N ASP A 35 2.14 0.48 -13.61
CA ASP A 35 3.42 0.78 -12.97
C ASP A 35 3.78 2.26 -13.09
N SER A 36 3.29 2.96 -14.12
CA SER A 36 3.46 4.41 -14.23
C SER A 36 2.83 5.17 -13.05
N PHE A 37 1.88 4.56 -12.36
CA PHE A 37 1.21 5.11 -11.17
C PHE A 37 1.67 4.43 -9.87
N GLY A 38 1.84 3.11 -9.88
CA GLY A 38 2.15 2.31 -8.69
C GLY A 38 3.63 2.29 -8.30
N TRP A 39 4.55 2.63 -9.21
CA TRP A 39 5.99 2.53 -8.95
C TRP A 39 6.48 3.30 -7.72
N PRO A 40 6.07 4.56 -7.46
CA PRO A 40 6.48 5.27 -6.25
C PRO A 40 6.11 4.52 -4.96
N LEU A 41 4.90 3.97 -4.89
CA LEU A 41 4.44 3.19 -3.74
C LEU A 41 5.28 1.93 -3.56
N ILE A 42 5.58 1.19 -4.63
CA ILE A 42 6.44 -0.01 -4.56
C ILE A 42 7.82 0.34 -4.00
N GLN A 43 8.41 1.45 -4.46
CA GLN A 43 9.71 1.91 -3.96
C GLN A 43 9.69 2.25 -2.47
N GLU A 44 8.62 2.90 -1.99
CA GLU A 44 8.46 3.19 -0.56
C GLU A 44 8.29 1.91 0.28
N LEU A 45 7.50 0.94 -0.20
CA LEU A 45 7.33 -0.35 0.48
C LEU A 45 8.65 -1.13 0.55
N LEU A 46 9.46 -1.12 -0.51
CA LEU A 46 10.78 -1.75 -0.51
C LEU A 46 11.74 -1.09 0.48
N LYS A 47 11.70 0.25 0.61
CA LYS A 47 12.47 0.98 1.62
C LYS A 47 12.03 0.62 3.04
N LEU A 48 10.72 0.55 3.28
CA LEU A 48 10.16 0.14 4.57
C LEU A 48 10.56 -1.30 4.95
N ALA A 49 10.67 -2.21 3.98
CA ALA A 49 11.12 -3.58 4.22
C ALA A 49 12.61 -3.65 4.64
N GLN A 50 13.44 -2.70 4.20
CA GLN A 50 14.84 -2.54 4.65
C GLN A 50 14.95 -1.76 5.97
N GLY A 51 13.82 -1.28 6.48
CA GLY A 51 13.73 -0.40 7.62
C GLY A 51 14.03 1.06 7.27
N VAL A 52 13.36 1.98 7.96
CA VAL A 52 13.61 3.42 7.87
C VAL A 52 13.71 4.02 9.26
N ASN A 53 14.42 5.13 9.40
CA ASN A 53 14.43 5.86 10.67
C ASN A 53 13.14 6.67 10.78
N ALA A 54 12.39 6.44 11.84
CA ALA A 54 11.15 7.16 12.15
C ALA A 54 11.26 7.76 13.55
N PHE A 55 10.58 8.89 13.77
CA PHE A 55 10.57 9.56 15.07
C PHE A 55 9.30 9.20 15.83
N ASP A 56 9.45 8.63 17.03
CA ASP A 56 8.35 8.40 17.96
C ASP A 56 8.16 9.64 18.83
N VAL A 57 7.02 10.32 18.65
CA VAL A 57 6.68 11.54 19.39
C VAL A 57 6.46 11.26 20.88
N LYS A 58 5.95 10.08 21.25
CA LYS A 58 5.68 9.70 22.64
C LYS A 58 6.98 9.40 23.37
N ALA A 59 7.87 8.64 22.74
CA ALA A 59 9.20 8.32 23.31
C ALA A 59 10.23 9.46 23.12
N LYS A 60 9.93 10.45 22.27
CA LYS A 60 10.86 11.50 21.83
C LYS A 60 12.20 10.96 21.31
N ALA A 61 12.15 9.84 20.60
CA ALA A 61 13.33 9.12 20.15
C ALA A 61 13.17 8.64 18.71
N LEU A 62 14.31 8.45 18.03
CA LEU A 62 14.34 7.75 16.75
C LEU A 62 14.26 6.24 17.00
N PHE A 63 13.45 5.57 16.18
CA PHE A 63 13.39 4.12 16.12
C PHE A 63 13.49 3.64 14.68
N ARG A 64 13.79 2.36 14.50
CA ARG A 64 13.80 1.73 13.19
C ARG A 64 12.41 1.16 12.90
N LEU A 65 11.72 1.76 11.94
CA LEU A 65 10.40 1.31 11.48
C LEU A 65 10.58 0.32 10.33
N PHE A 66 9.96 -0.85 10.46
CA PHE A 66 9.85 -1.83 9.39
C PHE A 66 8.37 -2.03 9.03
N ALA A 67 8.09 -2.19 7.74
CA ALA A 67 6.78 -2.63 7.27
C ALA A 67 6.94 -3.59 6.09
N TYR A 68 6.08 -4.60 6.03
CA TYR A 68 6.13 -5.64 5.02
C TYR A 68 4.77 -5.79 4.35
N LEU A 69 4.77 -5.89 3.03
CA LEU A 69 3.57 -6.18 2.25
C LEU A 69 3.24 -7.67 2.38
N LEU A 70 2.10 -7.99 3.00
CA LEU A 70 1.68 -9.38 3.20
C LEU A 70 0.94 -9.94 1.98
N TYR A 71 0.01 -9.16 1.43
CA TYR A 71 -0.83 -9.57 0.32
C TYR A 71 -1.47 -8.38 -0.39
N ILE A 72 -1.88 -8.62 -1.64
CA ILE A 72 -2.61 -7.66 -2.46
C ILE A 72 -3.94 -8.30 -2.84
N PHE A 73 -5.04 -7.59 -2.65
CA PHE A 73 -6.39 -8.00 -3.05
C PHE A 73 -7.01 -6.90 -3.92
N GLY A 74 -7.97 -7.31 -4.76
CA GLY A 74 -8.69 -6.47 -5.69
C GLY A 74 -9.75 -7.31 -6.41
N ASP A 75 -10.63 -6.66 -7.17
CA ASP A 75 -11.50 -7.38 -8.10
C ASP A 75 -10.68 -8.07 -9.21
N MET A 76 -11.32 -8.96 -9.98
CA MET A 76 -10.63 -9.69 -11.05
C MET A 76 -9.89 -8.76 -12.04
N PRO A 77 -10.50 -7.66 -12.53
CA PRO A 77 -9.80 -6.73 -13.42
C PRO A 77 -8.58 -6.05 -12.78
N ALA A 78 -8.65 -5.65 -11.51
CA ALA A 78 -7.53 -5.02 -10.82
C ALA A 78 -6.35 -6.00 -10.64
N ILE A 79 -6.64 -7.24 -10.24
CA ILE A 79 -5.60 -8.27 -10.10
C ILE A 79 -5.01 -8.65 -11.47
N ALA A 80 -5.82 -8.79 -12.51
CA ALA A 80 -5.32 -9.06 -13.86
C ALA A 80 -4.38 -7.95 -14.37
N MET A 81 -4.75 -6.69 -14.14
CA MET A 81 -3.91 -5.53 -14.48
C MET A 81 -2.59 -5.54 -13.72
N LEU A 82 -2.62 -5.79 -12.41
CA LEU A 82 -1.44 -5.87 -11.55
C LEU A 82 -0.49 -7.02 -11.96
N MET A 83 -1.06 -8.19 -12.26
CA MET A 83 -0.32 -9.38 -12.68
C MET A 83 0.14 -9.30 -14.14
N ARG A 84 -0.17 -8.21 -14.85
CA ARG A 84 0.08 -8.03 -16.29
C ARG A 84 -0.51 -9.17 -17.14
N MET A 85 -1.60 -9.77 -16.68
CA MET A 85 -2.33 -10.79 -17.42
C MET A 85 -3.08 -10.13 -18.57
N LYS A 86 -2.85 -10.58 -19.80
CA LYS A 86 -3.69 -10.18 -20.93
C LYS A 86 -5.03 -10.92 -20.81
N GLY A 87 -6.13 -10.18 -20.71
CA GLY A 87 -7.45 -10.74 -20.98
C GLY A 87 -7.50 -11.24 -22.42
N HIS A 88 -8.07 -12.42 -22.64
CA HIS A 88 -8.38 -12.92 -23.97
C HIS A 88 -9.38 -12.01 -24.68
#